data_AF-A0A1G8Q2F4-F1
#
_entry.id   AF-A0A1G8Q2F4-F1
#
_cell.length_a   1.000
_cell.length_b   1.000
_cell.length_c   1.000
_cell.angle_alpha   90.00
_cell.angle_beta   90.00
_cell.angle_gamma   90.00
#
_symmetry.space_group_name_H-M   'P 1'
#
loop_
_entity.id
_entity.type
_entity.pdbx_description
1 polymer ?
#
loop_
_entity_poly.entity_id
_entity_poly.type
_entity_poly.pdbx_seq_one_letter_code
_entity_poly.pdbx_strand_id
1 'polypeptide(L)' 'MKYYEFVSPFYALIKAQNERKARAIYKKQVWEGGGDQWRERSRDYAIMKFAMAHDSRNTEVRLMLTEFMDDENDVLLSD' A
#
# COMPACT_ATOMS: atom_id res chain seq x y z
N MET A 1 4.71 -11.00 -5.30
CA MET A 1 4.33 -9.96 -4.33
C MET A 1 2.81 -9.88 -4.26
N LYS A 2 2.24 -9.55 -3.10
CA LYS A 2 0.80 -9.37 -2.87
C LYS A 2 0.54 -7.96 -2.33
N TYR A 3 -0.72 -7.53 -2.41
CA TYR A 3 -1.13 -6.19 -1.99
C TYR A 3 -2.24 -6.30 -0.96
N TYR A 4 -2.12 -5.53 0.10
CA TYR A 4 -3.02 -5.58 1.25
C TYR A 4 -3.54 -4.18 1.54
N GLU A 5 -4.85 -4.03 1.50
CA GLU A 5 -5.52 -2.76 1.82
C GLU A 5 -6.07 -2.87 3.24
N PHE A 6 -5.59 -1.99 4.11
CA PHE A 6 -6.08 -1.78 5.47
C PHE A 6 -7.03 -0.58 5.43
N VAL A 7 -8.23 -0.74 5.99
CA VAL A 7 -9.29 0.29 5.93
C VAL A 7 -9.65 0.86 7.29
N SER A 8 -9.15 0.25 8.38
CA SER A 8 -9.43 0.68 9.75
C SER A 8 -8.32 0.25 10.71
N PRO A 9 -7.94 1.10 11.67
CA PRO A 9 -8.46 2.46 11.90
C PRO A 9 -7.86 3.53 10.97
N PHE A 10 -6.69 3.26 10.41
CA PHE A 10 -6.04 4.13 9.42
C PHE A 10 -5.92 3.42 8.09
N TYR A 11 -6.15 4.15 7.00
CA TYR A 11 -6.01 3.58 5.67
C TYR A 11 -4.53 3.31 5.37
N ALA A 12 -4.23 2.16 4.80
CA ALA A 12 -2.93 1.89 4.22
C ALA A 12 -3.02 0.88 3.07
N LEU A 13 -2.19 1.06 2.05
CA LEU A 13 -1.97 0.10 0.98
C LEU A 13 -0.55 -0.42 1.08
N ILE A 14 -0.40 -1.71 1.35
CA ILE A 14 0.90 -2.34 1.66
C ILE A 14 1.23 -3.40 0.63
N LYS A 15 2.46 -3.35 0.12
CA LYS A 15 3.10 -4.38 -0.69
C LYS A 15 3.83 -5.36 0.23
N ALA A 16 3.53 -6.66 0.15
CA ALA A 16 4.19 -7.67 0.98
C ALA A 16 4.17 -9.06 0.35
N GLN A 17 5.02 -9.96 0.84
CA GLN A 17 5.06 -11.36 0.38
C GLN A 17 3.83 -12.17 0.84
N ASN A 18 3.29 -11.86 2.02
CA ASN A 18 2.17 -12.55 2.64
C ASN A 18 1.50 -11.65 3.67
N GLU A 19 0.32 -12.07 4.12
CA GLU A 19 -0.50 -11.37 5.11
C GLU A 19 0.28 -11.07 6.39
N ARG A 20 1.01 -12.06 6.93
CA ARG A 20 1.76 -11.90 8.18
C ARG A 20 2.76 -10.75 8.08
N LYS A 21 3.49 -10.64 6.97
CA LYS A 21 4.43 -9.53 6.74
C LYS A 21 3.65 -8.21 6.57
N ALA A 22 2.56 -8.19 5.82
CA ALA A 22 1.75 -6.99 5.61
C ALA A 22 1.23 -6.39 6.93
N ARG A 23 0.69 -7.24 7.81
CA ARG A 23 0.21 -6.83 9.13
C ARG A 23 1.33 -6.34 10.03
N ALA A 24 2.51 -6.97 9.97
CA ALA A 24 3.68 -6.50 10.71
C ALA A 24 4.14 -5.11 10.24
N ILE A 25 4.13 -4.86 8.93
CA ILE A 25 4.43 -3.53 8.36
C ILE A 25 3.37 -2.53 8.82
N TYR A 26 2.08 -2.84 8.66
CA TYR A 26 0.98 -1.97 9.08
C TYR A 26 1.10 -1.57 10.55
N LYS A 27 1.34 -2.55 11.43
CA LYS A 27 1.45 -2.29 12.86
C LYS A 27 2.65 -1.41 13.20
N LYS A 28 3.79 -1.66 12.57
CA LYS A 28 5.03 -0.92 12.84
C LYS A 28 5.02 0.50 12.29
N GLN A 29 4.40 0.71 11.13
CA GLN A 29 4.54 1.96 10.38
C GLN A 29 3.28 2.83 10.37
N VAL A 30 2.11 2.27 10.69
CA VAL A 30 0.83 2.97 10.60
C VAL A 30 0.10 2.95 11.94
N TRP A 31 -0.12 1.77 12.55
CA TRP A 31 -0.97 1.66 13.73
C TRP A 31 -0.67 0.47 14.65
N GLU A 32 -0.17 0.74 15.85
CA GLU A 32 0.18 -0.29 16.84
C GLU A 32 -1.02 -0.84 17.66
N GLY A 33 -2.19 -0.19 17.61
CA GLY A 33 -3.28 -0.41 18.57
C GLY A 33 -4.40 -1.40 18.16
N GLY A 34 -4.23 -2.69 18.38
CA GLY A 34 -5.36 -3.64 18.35
C GLY A 34 -5.77 -4.18 16.98
N GLY A 35 -7.08 -4.33 16.74
CA GLY A 35 -7.66 -5.06 15.62
C GLY A 35 -7.66 -4.26 14.31
N ASP A 36 -7.26 -4.92 13.23
CA ASP A 36 -7.11 -4.37 11.89
C ASP A 36 -8.13 -4.99 10.93
N GLN A 37 -8.78 -4.17 10.09
CA GLN A 37 -9.60 -4.65 8.99
C GLN A 37 -8.84 -4.51 7.68
N TRP A 38 -8.55 -5.63 7.04
CA TRP A 38 -7.77 -5.65 5.80
C TRP A 38 -8.33 -6.63 4.78
N ARG A 39 -7.94 -6.46 3.51
CA ARG A 39 -8.23 -7.39 2.41
C ARG A 39 -7.03 -7.52 1.48
N GLU A 40 -6.79 -8.72 0.96
CA GLU A 40 -5.86 -8.92 -0.15
C GLU A 40 -6.49 -8.34 -1.44
N ARG A 41 -5.67 -7.66 -2.25
CA ARG A 41 -6.07 -6.99 -3.48
C ARG A 41 -5.21 -7.44 -4.64
N SER A 42 -5.76 -7.31 -5.85
CA SER A 42 -4.99 -7.52 -7.07
C SER A 42 -3.95 -6.39 -7.27
N ARG A 43 -2.93 -6.68 -8.07
CA ARG A 43 -1.97 -5.67 -8.52
C ARG A 43 -2.65 -4.50 -9.21
N ASP A 44 -3.62 -4.79 -10.08
CA ASP A 44 -4.34 -3.78 -10.87
C ASP A 44 -5.15 -2.83 -9.97
N TYR A 45 -5.75 -3.36 -8.90
CA TYR A 45 -6.40 -2.53 -7.90
C TYR A 45 -5.38 -1.61 -7.20
N ALA A 46 -4.26 -2.17 -6.77
CA ALA A 46 -3.23 -1.43 -6.03
C ALA A 46 -2.61 -0.31 -6.87
N ILE A 47 -2.27 -0.58 -8.13
CA ILE A 47 -1.69 0.43 -9.02
C ILE A 47 -2.71 1.52 -9.38
N MET A 48 -3.99 1.19 -9.58
CA MET A 48 -5.02 2.20 -9.79
C MET A 48 -5.20 3.10 -8.58
N LYS A 49 -5.23 2.52 -7.36
CA LYS A 49 -5.31 3.29 -6.11
C LYS A 49 -4.11 4.20 -5.92
N PHE A 50 -2.90 3.67 -6.12
CA PHE A 50 -1.66 4.43 -6.05
C PHE A 50 -1.67 5.59 -7.06
N ALA A 51 -1.98 5.32 -8.33
CA ALA A 51 -2.08 6.35 -9.37
C ALA A 51 -3.13 7.43 -9.08
N MET A 52 -4.28 7.07 -8.48
CA MET A 52 -5.32 8.03 -8.09
C MET A 52 -4.89 8.94 -6.94
N ALA A 53 -3.99 8.48 -6.06
CA ALA A 53 -3.45 9.29 -4.98
C ALA A 53 -2.38 10.29 -5.47
N HIS A 54 -1.71 9.98 -6.57
CA HIS A 54 -0.78 10.91 -7.24
C HIS A 54 -1.54 11.96 -8.05
N ASP A 55 -1.05 13.20 -8.04
CA ASP A 55 -1.59 14.26 -8.88
C ASP A 55 -1.26 13.98 -10.36
N SER A 56 -2.28 13.54 -11.10
CA SER A 56 -2.23 13.26 -12.53
C SER A 56 -1.66 14.39 -13.41
N ARG A 57 -1.59 15.64 -12.91
CA ARG A 57 -1.02 16.76 -13.66
C ARG A 57 0.48 16.94 -13.48
N ASN A 58 1.06 16.38 -12.42
CA ASN A 58 2.44 16.67 -11.99
C ASN A 58 3.33 15.43 -11.89
N THR A 59 2.77 14.21 -11.92
CA THR A 59 3.57 12.99 -11.80
C THR A 59 3.77 12.32 -13.16
N GLU A 60 5.02 12.21 -13.60
CA GLU A 60 5.35 11.37 -14.77
C GLU A 60 5.03 9.91 -14.48
N VAL A 61 4.30 9.27 -15.40
CA VAL A 61 3.89 7.86 -15.30
C VAL A 61 5.08 6.93 -15.03
N ARG A 62 6.25 7.21 -15.62
CA ARG A 62 7.46 6.41 -15.40
C ARG A 62 7.97 6.46 -13.97
N LEU A 63 7.97 7.64 -13.34
CA LEU A 63 8.42 7.82 -11.97
C LEU A 63 7.49 7.08 -11.00
N MET A 64 6.18 7.28 -11.15
CA MET A 64 5.15 6.57 -10.37
C MET A 64 5.29 5.04 -10.49
N LEU A 65 5.48 4.52 -11.70
CA LEU A 65 5.68 3.08 -11.89
C LEU A 65 6.96 2.58 -11.23
N THR A 66 8.02 3.38 -11.25
CA THR A 66 9.29 3.05 -10.60
C THR A 66 9.10 2.96 -9.09
N GLU A 67 8.44 3.94 -8.48
CA GLU A 67 8.11 3.95 -7.05
C GLU A 67 7.22 2.76 -6.65
N PHE A 68 6.19 2.46 -7.44
CA PHE A 68 5.30 1.33 -7.18
C PHE A 68 6.02 -0.03 -7.27
N MET A 69 6.97 -0.16 -8.20
CA MET A 69 7.74 -1.39 -8.40
C MET A 69 8.91 -1.52 -7.42
N ASP A 70 9.32 -0.45 -6.76
CA ASP A 70 10.45 -0.45 -5.83
C ASP A 70 10.21 -1.41 -4.66
N ASP A 71 11.03 -2.46 -4.57
CA ASP A 71 10.92 -3.51 -3.55
C ASP A 71 11.36 -3.07 -2.16
N GLU A 72 11.98 -1.89 -2.02
CA GLU A 72 12.27 -1.28 -0.73
C GLU A 72 11.06 -0.55 -0.13
N ASN A 73 10.10 -0.14 -0.98
CA ASN A 73 8.86 0.53 -0.55
C ASN A 73 7.74 -0.49 -0.28
N ASP A 74 7.69 -0.94 0.97
CA ASP A 74 6.65 -1.85 1.47
C ASP A 74 5.30 -1.12 1.70
N VAL A 75 5.28 0.17 2.05
CA VAL A 75 4.05 0.98 2.20
C VAL A 75 3.88 1.87 0.97
N LEU A 76 2.81 1.63 0.21
CA LEU A 76 2.51 2.38 -1.02
C LEU A 76 1.66 3.62 -0.72
N LEU A 77 0.69 3.50 0.18
CA LEU A 77 -0.15 4.61 0.62
C LEU A 77 -0.43 4.47 2.12
N SER A 78 -0.55 5.58 2.81
CA SER A 78 -1.05 5.67 4.18
C SER A 78 -1.68 7.04 4.39
N ASP A 79 -2.75 7.10 5.18
CA ASP A 79 -3.33 8.36 5.69
C ASP A 79 -2.58 8.87 6.94
#